data_AF-A0A8J4UR69-F1
#
_entry.id   AF-A0A8J4UR69-F1
#
_cell.length_a   1.000
_cell.length_b   1.000
_cell.length_c   1.000
_cell.angle_alpha   90.00
_cell.angle_beta   90.00
_cell.angle_gamma   90.00
#
_symmetry.space_group_name_H-M   'P 1'
#
loop_
_entity.id
_entity.type
_entity.pdbx_description
1 polymer ?
#
loop_
_entity_poly.entity_id
_entity_poly.type
_entity_poly.pdbx_seq_one_letter_code
_entity_poly.pdbx_strand_id
1 'polypeptide(L)'
;MLTGQGANLFAESIGVPTVPAQALVTEQERKEWQHYKNYAVGVKELFNSQCGHETVGAVALDAFGNVACATSTGGIRNKMMGRVGDSPFIGSGGYADNRSGAVSCTGHGESILKVTLARLILFHMEQ
;
A
#
# COMPACT_ATOMS: atom_id res chain seq x y z
N MET A 1 -0.66 9.22 -11.87
CA MET A 1 -0.40 7.86 -11.37
C MET A 1 0.20 7.04 -12.51
N LEU A 2 1.40 6.49 -12.36
CA LEU A 2 2.06 5.60 -13.34
C LEU A 2 2.03 4.15 -12.81
N THR A 3 2.06 3.15 -13.70
CA THR A 3 2.03 1.73 -13.30
C THR A 3 2.89 0.85 -14.20
N GLY A 4 3.25 -0.33 -13.69
CA GLY A 4 3.94 -1.39 -14.43
C GLY A 4 5.24 -0.93 -15.09
N GLN A 5 5.48 -1.41 -16.31
CA GLN A 5 6.70 -1.11 -17.07
C GLN A 5 6.89 0.40 -17.30
N GLY A 6 5.81 1.15 -17.55
CA GLY A 6 5.89 2.59 -17.77
C GLY A 6 6.39 3.37 -16.56
N ALA A 7 6.04 2.93 -15.34
CA ALA A 7 6.57 3.54 -14.11
C ALA A 7 8.08 3.31 -13.96
N ASN A 8 8.57 2.11 -14.30
CA ASN A 8 9.99 1.79 -14.26
C ASN A 8 10.79 2.62 -15.28
N LEU A 9 10.30 2.73 -16.52
CA LEU A 9 10.94 3.54 -17.57
C LEU A 9 11.04 5.01 -17.16
N PHE A 10 10.01 5.55 -16.50
CA PHE A 10 10.05 6.91 -15.98
C PHE A 10 11.04 7.06 -14.82
N ALA A 11 11.10 6.08 -13.90
CA ALA A 11 12.06 6.11 -12.79
C ALA A 11 13.52 6.09 -13.31
N GLU A 12 13.80 5.27 -14.31
CA GLU A 12 15.11 5.22 -14.98
C GLU A 12 15.45 6.54 -15.67
N SER A 13 14.49 7.17 -16.36
CA SER A 13 14.73 8.43 -17.09
C SER A 13 15.05 9.62 -16.18
N ILE A 14 14.65 9.57 -14.91
CA ILE A 14 14.99 10.58 -13.89
C ILE A 14 16.18 10.16 -12.99
N GLY A 15 16.87 9.05 -13.31
CA GLY A 15 18.09 8.62 -12.63
C GLY A 15 17.88 7.79 -11.36
N VAL A 16 16.70 7.21 -11.13
CA VAL A 16 16.49 6.27 -10.01
C VAL A 16 17.26 4.97 -10.29
N PRO A 17 18.09 4.48 -9.35
CA PRO A 17 18.82 3.23 -9.53
C PRO A 17 17.89 2.03 -9.66
N THR A 18 18.15 1.18 -10.65
CA THR A 18 17.47 -0.11 -10.80
C THR A 18 18.13 -1.16 -9.93
N VAL A 19 17.33 -2.00 -9.28
CA VAL A 19 17.81 -3.18 -8.55
C VAL A 19 17.22 -4.46 -9.16
N PRO A 20 17.96 -5.58 -9.18
CA PRO A 20 17.40 -6.86 -9.57
C PRO A 20 16.24 -7.24 -8.64
N ALA A 21 15.15 -7.78 -9.19
CA ALA A 21 13.97 -8.14 -8.39
C ALA A 21 14.30 -9.12 -7.26
N GLN A 22 15.28 -10.01 -7.46
CA GLN A 22 15.74 -10.96 -6.47
C GLN A 22 16.36 -10.31 -5.23
N ALA A 23 16.91 -9.09 -5.37
CA ALA A 23 17.46 -8.34 -4.23
C ALA A 23 16.38 -7.87 -3.25
N LEU A 24 15.12 -7.80 -3.70
CA LEU A 24 13.98 -7.41 -2.87
C LEU A 24 13.28 -8.62 -2.19
N VAL A 25 13.70 -9.85 -2.51
CA VAL A 25 13.08 -11.07 -1.99
C VAL A 25 13.86 -11.58 -0.79
N THR A 26 13.21 -11.69 0.36
CA THR A 26 13.79 -12.29 1.57
C THR A 26 13.51 -13.79 1.62
N GLU A 27 14.35 -14.54 2.34
CA GLU A 27 14.15 -15.98 2.51
C GLU A 27 12.91 -16.30 3.35
N GLN A 28 12.54 -15.42 4.29
CA GLN A 28 11.30 -15.53 5.06
C GLN A 28 10.07 -15.43 4.14
N GLU A 29 9.99 -14.40 3.30
CA GLU A 29 8.85 -14.22 2.39
C GLU A 29 8.79 -15.32 1.33
N ARG A 30 9.93 -15.86 0.91
CA ARG A 30 9.96 -17.02 0.01
C ARG A 30 9.34 -18.26 0.66
N LYS A 31 9.64 -18.55 1.92
CA LYS A 31 9.08 -19.69 2.68
C LYS A 31 7.58 -19.53 2.91
N GLU A 32 7.17 -18.34 3.34
CA GLU A 32 5.76 -17.96 3.49
C GLU A 32 5.00 -18.17 2.16
N TRP A 33 5.53 -17.65 1.05
CA TRP A 33 4.91 -17.82 -0.27
C TRP A 33 4.79 -19.29 -0.69
N GLN A 34 5.81 -20.12 -0.41
CA GLN A 34 5.75 -21.57 -0.70
C GLN A 34 4.67 -22.27 0.13
N HIS A 35 4.52 -21.89 1.42
CA HIS A 35 3.50 -22.45 2.30
C HIS A 35 2.08 -22.07 1.84
N TYR A 36 1.88 -20.81 1.45
CA TYR A 36 0.58 -20.28 1.00
C TYR A 36 0.35 -20.34 -0.52
N LYS A 37 1.13 -21.14 -1.24
CA LYS A 37 1.05 -21.26 -2.70
C LYS A 37 -0.31 -21.81 -3.17
N ASN A 38 -0.96 -22.63 -2.36
CA ASN A 38 -2.32 -23.12 -2.60
C ASN A 38 -3.35 -22.04 -2.28
N TYR A 39 -4.10 -21.59 -3.30
CA TYR A 39 -5.07 -20.51 -3.20
C TYR A 39 -6.10 -20.69 -2.06
N ALA A 40 -6.56 -21.92 -1.83
CA ALA A 40 -7.52 -22.25 -0.79
C ALA A 40 -7.00 -22.00 0.64
N VAL A 41 -5.70 -22.16 0.87
CA VAL A 41 -5.03 -21.94 2.17
C VAL A 41 -4.67 -20.46 2.31
N GLY A 42 -4.07 -19.87 1.27
CA GLY A 42 -3.65 -18.47 1.28
C GLY A 42 -4.80 -17.49 1.53
N VAL A 43 -5.94 -17.62 0.83
CA VAL A 43 -7.02 -16.62 0.98
C VAL A 43 -7.87 -16.87 2.23
N LYS A 44 -8.15 -18.12 2.64
CA LYS A 44 -8.99 -18.37 3.84
C LYS A 44 -8.25 -18.15 5.16
N GLU A 45 -6.97 -18.50 5.24
CA GLU A 45 -6.20 -18.38 6.48
C GLU A 45 -5.57 -17.00 6.64
N LEU A 46 -5.00 -16.40 5.58
CA LEU A 46 -4.34 -15.09 5.71
C LEU A 46 -5.34 -13.94 5.92
N PHE A 47 -6.53 -14.03 5.34
CA PHE A 47 -7.57 -12.99 5.45
C PHE A 47 -8.09 -12.80 6.88
N ASN A 48 -8.01 -13.85 7.70
CA ASN A 48 -8.38 -13.82 9.12
C ASN A 48 -7.15 -13.71 10.05
N SER A 49 -5.94 -13.83 9.52
CA SER A 49 -4.72 -13.67 10.30
C SER A 49 -4.29 -12.20 10.32
N GLN A 50 -3.94 -11.68 11.51
CA GLN A 50 -3.39 -10.32 11.66
C GLN A 50 -2.06 -10.09 10.92
N CYS A 51 -1.44 -11.13 10.34
CA CYS A 51 -0.05 -11.15 9.87
C CYS A 51 0.11 -11.10 8.32
N GLY A 52 -0.94 -10.70 7.59
CA GLY A 52 -0.97 -10.74 6.12
C GLY A 52 -0.75 -9.41 5.38
N HIS A 53 -0.54 -8.30 6.10
CA HIS A 53 -0.51 -6.95 5.53
C HIS A 53 0.73 -6.17 5.99
N GLU A 54 1.87 -6.43 5.34
CA GLU A 54 3.09 -5.63 5.53
C GLU A 54 3.01 -4.32 4.72
N THR A 55 2.01 -3.51 5.04
CA THR A 55 1.87 -2.14 4.54
C THR A 55 2.43 -1.19 5.59
N VAL A 56 3.27 -0.26 5.15
CA VAL A 56 3.82 0.82 5.99
C VAL A 56 3.22 2.16 5.58
N GLY A 57 3.09 3.05 6.56
CA GLY A 57 2.52 4.37 6.36
C GLY A 57 3.15 5.40 7.28
N ALA A 58 3.17 6.64 6.84
CA ALA A 58 3.60 7.78 7.63
C ALA A 58 2.68 8.98 7.39
N VAL A 59 2.44 9.74 8.45
CA VAL A 59 1.78 11.05 8.42
C VAL A 59 2.64 12.05 9.20
N ALA A 60 2.69 13.30 8.75
CA ALA A 60 3.47 14.35 9.40
C ALA A 60 2.78 15.71 9.28
N LEU A 61 3.08 16.59 10.24
CA LEU A 61 2.73 18.01 10.26
C LEU A 61 4.03 18.80 10.46
N ASP A 62 4.34 19.72 9.55
CA ASP A 62 5.51 20.58 9.67
C ASP A 62 5.25 21.82 10.53
N ALA A 63 6.30 22.59 10.82
CA ALA A 63 6.22 23.81 11.63
C ALA A 63 5.44 24.96 10.95
N PHE A 64 5.17 24.87 9.66
CA PHE A 64 4.41 25.86 8.89
C PHE A 64 2.92 25.51 8.80
N GLY A 65 2.51 24.38 9.39
CA GLY A 65 1.12 23.92 9.35
C GLY A 65 0.79 23.05 8.13
N ASN A 66 1.76 22.60 7.35
CA ASN A 66 1.51 21.70 6.23
C ASN A 66 1.46 20.25 6.69
N VAL A 67 0.49 19.51 6.18
CA VAL A 67 0.36 18.06 6.43
C VAL A 67 0.80 17.26 5.21
N ALA A 68 1.35 16.08 5.46
CA ALA A 68 1.71 15.12 4.43
C ALA A 68 1.42 13.69 4.87
N CYS A 69 1.17 12.81 3.90
CA CYS A 69 1.06 11.37 4.12
C CYS A 69 1.80 10.59 3.02
N ALA A 70 2.30 9.41 3.36
CA ALA A 70 2.83 8.44 2.41
C ALA A 70 2.48 7.02 2.84
N THR A 71 2.20 6.15 1.87
CA THR A 71 1.82 4.75 2.10
C THR A 71 2.53 3.87 1.07
N SER A 72 3.11 2.76 1.52
CA SER A 72 3.82 1.81 0.64
C SER A 72 3.54 0.38 1.06
N THR A 73 3.45 -0.52 0.08
CA THR A 73 3.10 -1.92 0.30
C THR A 73 3.70 -2.86 -0.75
N GLY A 74 4.05 -4.08 -0.34
CA GLY A 74 4.28 -5.20 -1.26
C GLY A 74 2.96 -5.79 -1.82
N GLY A 75 1.82 -5.42 -1.22
CA GLY A 75 0.52 -6.02 -1.46
C GLY A 75 0.27 -7.23 -0.56
N ILE A 76 -0.65 -8.10 -0.97
CA ILE A 76 -0.95 -9.34 -0.25
C ILE A 76 -0.13 -10.50 -0.83
N ARG A 77 0.22 -11.47 0.04
CA ARG A 77 0.89 -12.71 -0.40
C ARG A 77 0.01 -13.46 -1.41
N ASN A 78 0.66 -14.12 -2.38
CA ASN A 78 0.02 -14.88 -3.45
C ASN A 78 -1.04 -14.09 -4.27
N LYS A 79 -0.90 -12.76 -4.36
CA LYS A 79 -1.76 -11.92 -5.22
C LYS A 79 -1.66 -12.33 -6.68
N MET A 80 -2.76 -12.17 -7.42
CA MET A 80 -2.73 -12.27 -8.88
C MET A 80 -1.76 -11.23 -9.47
N MET A 81 -1.09 -11.60 -10.56
CA MET A 81 -0.24 -10.66 -11.30
C MET A 81 -1.04 -9.43 -11.73
N GLY A 82 -0.52 -8.24 -11.43
CA GLY A 82 -1.19 -6.97 -11.71
C GLY A 82 -2.27 -6.57 -10.70
N ARG A 83 -2.54 -7.34 -9.62
CA ARG A 83 -3.46 -6.90 -8.55
C ARG A 83 -2.91 -5.64 -7.88
N VAL A 84 -3.77 -4.62 -7.78
CA VAL A 84 -3.48 -3.35 -7.11
C VAL A 84 -4.36 -3.22 -5.86
N GLY A 85 -3.75 -2.92 -4.72
CA GLY A 85 -4.46 -2.64 -3.46
C GLY A 85 -4.79 -1.16 -3.28
N ASP A 86 -5.10 -0.76 -2.06
CA ASP A 86 -5.49 0.61 -1.69
C ASP A 86 -4.35 1.63 -1.68
N SER A 87 -3.14 1.20 -1.29
CA SER A 87 -2.01 2.11 -1.01
C SER A 87 -1.70 3.17 -2.09
N PRO A 88 -1.73 2.88 -3.41
CA PRO A 88 -1.46 3.89 -4.43
C PRO A 88 -2.66 4.80 -4.76
N PHE A 89 -3.84 4.56 -4.19
CA PHE A 89 -5.05 5.34 -4.48
C PHE A 89 -5.25 6.47 -3.46
N ILE A 90 -5.22 7.70 -3.96
CA ILE A 90 -5.52 8.91 -3.20
C ILE A 90 -6.96 8.82 -2.67
N GLY A 91 -7.12 9.04 -1.36
CA GLY A 91 -8.41 8.94 -0.67
C GLY A 91 -8.74 7.55 -0.14
N SER A 92 -8.02 6.52 -0.56
CA SER A 92 -8.14 5.16 0.00
C SER A 92 -6.92 4.82 0.86
N GLY A 93 -5.75 4.65 0.24
CA GLY A 93 -4.52 4.30 0.95
C GLY A 93 -3.94 5.45 1.77
N GLY A 94 -4.08 6.68 1.27
CA GLY A 94 -3.68 7.87 2.00
C GLY A 94 -4.35 9.13 1.45
N TYR A 95 -4.49 10.14 2.29
CA TYR A 95 -5.02 11.44 1.91
C TYR A 95 -4.49 12.52 2.86
N ALA A 96 -4.11 13.67 2.33
CA ALA A 96 -3.61 14.81 3.10
C ALA A 96 -4.22 16.10 2.57
N ASP A 97 -4.76 16.91 3.48
CA ASP A 97 -5.32 18.23 3.22
C ASP A 97 -4.96 19.17 4.38
N ASN A 98 -4.28 20.28 4.09
CA ASN A 98 -3.89 21.29 5.10
C ASN A 98 -5.07 21.86 5.89
N ARG A 99 -6.30 21.75 5.38
CA ARG A 99 -7.51 22.22 6.05
C ARG A 99 -8.09 21.21 7.04
N SER A 100 -7.77 19.92 6.89
CA SER A 100 -8.46 18.84 7.59
C SER A 100 -7.52 17.89 8.33
N GLY A 101 -6.38 17.52 7.74
CA GLY A 101 -5.41 16.59 8.32
C GLY A 101 -4.78 15.64 7.31
N ALA A 102 -4.06 14.63 7.79
CA ALA A 102 -3.44 13.59 6.97
C ALA A 102 -3.71 12.18 7.53
N VAL A 103 -3.91 11.23 6.62
CA VAL A 103 -4.23 9.83 6.92
C VAL A 103 -3.41 8.90 6.03
N SER A 104 -2.94 7.79 6.60
CA SER A 104 -2.37 6.65 5.88
C SER A 104 -2.99 5.36 6.41
N CYS A 105 -3.42 4.48 5.52
CA CYS A 105 -4.15 3.26 5.85
C CYS A 105 -3.30 2.00 5.66
N THR A 106 -3.71 0.93 6.37
CA THR A 106 -3.20 -0.43 6.23
C THR A 106 -4.36 -1.41 6.45
N GLY A 107 -4.26 -2.62 5.89
CA GLY A 107 -5.25 -3.67 6.03
C GLY A 107 -5.68 -4.27 4.69
N HIS A 108 -6.93 -4.74 4.65
CA HIS A 108 -7.49 -5.36 3.45
C HIS A 108 -7.84 -4.30 2.38
N GLY A 109 -6.98 -4.18 1.38
CA GLY A 109 -7.06 -3.13 0.37
C GLY A 109 -8.42 -3.02 -0.34
N GLU A 110 -9.09 -4.13 -0.66
CA GLU A 110 -10.41 -4.09 -1.31
C GLU A 110 -11.49 -3.51 -0.39
N SER A 111 -11.39 -3.70 0.93
CA SER A 111 -12.30 -3.07 1.89
C SER A 111 -12.04 -1.57 1.99
N ILE A 112 -10.76 -1.18 2.05
CA ILE A 112 -10.32 0.22 2.14
C ILE A 112 -10.72 1.00 0.88
N LEU A 113 -10.56 0.40 -0.30
CA LEU A 113 -10.94 0.98 -1.59
C LEU A 113 -12.44 1.25 -1.68
N LYS A 114 -13.27 0.27 -1.31
CA LYS A 114 -14.74 0.36 -1.43
C LYS A 114 -15.34 1.56 -0.71
N VAL A 115 -14.70 2.04 0.35
CA VAL A 115 -15.22 3.11 1.19
C VAL A 115 -14.41 4.40 1.13
N THR A 116 -13.32 4.44 0.33
CA THR A 116 -12.38 5.58 0.33
C THR A 116 -11.96 5.97 1.75
N LEU A 117 -11.44 4.99 2.49
CA LEU A 117 -11.29 5.07 3.95
C LEU A 117 -10.50 6.31 4.41
N ALA A 118 -9.37 6.63 3.79
CA ALA A 118 -8.57 7.78 4.17
C ALA A 118 -9.34 9.10 4.02
N ARG A 119 -10.05 9.30 2.90
CA ARG A 119 -10.87 10.50 2.69
C ARG A 119 -12.10 10.52 3.60
N LEU A 120 -12.70 9.36 3.87
CA LEU A 120 -13.86 9.23 4.74
C LEU A 120 -13.53 9.62 6.19
N ILE A 121 -12.34 9.26 6.68
CA ILE A 121 -11.86 9.69 8.00
C ILE A 121 -11.81 11.22 8.09
N LEU A 122 -11.19 11.90 7.10
CA LEU A 122 -11.16 13.36 7.11
C LEU A 122 -12.55 13.98 6.92
N PHE A 123 -13.45 13.33 6.17
CA PHE A 123 -14.83 13.80 6.03
C PHE A 123 -15.53 13.86 7.39
N HIS A 124 -15.31 12.87 8.26
CA HIS A 124 -15.87 12.87 9.60
C HIS A 124 -15.20 13.87 10.55
N MET A 125 -13.93 14.25 10.31
CA MET A 125 -13.25 15.31 11.06
C MET A 125 -13.72 16.72 10.65
N GLU A 126 -14.30 16.86 9.45
CA GLU A 126 -14.83 18.11 8.90
C GLU A 126 -16.25 18.45 9.39
N GLN A 127 -16.97 17.49 9.99
CA GLN A 127 -18.33 17.66 10.53
C GLN A 127 -18.31 18.21 11.95
#